data_AF-A0A6C0LUX8-F1
#
_entry.id   AF-A0A6C0LUX8-F1
#
_cell.length_a   1.000
_cell.length_b   1.000
_cell.length_c   1.000
_cell.angle_alpha   90.00
_cell.angle_beta   90.00
_cell.angle_gamma   90.00
#
_symmetry.space_group_name_H-M   'P 1'
#
loop_
_entity.id
_entity.type
_entity.pdbx_description
1 polymer ?
#
loop_
_entity_poly.entity_id
_entity_poly.type
_entity_poly.pdbx_seq_one_letter_code
_entity_poly.pdbx_strand_id
1 'polypeptide(L)'
;MDLITLIRNNNCEIKYDVEYHKEWSDDELLSHIIFLDCHNKQLTTLPNLINCQELYCFDNQLTTLPDLINCQKLDCGLNQLTILPDLINCQELCCILNQLITLPDLINCQILDCSSNQLTTLPDLINCRTLDCDNNQLTILPDLINCQTLDCDNNQLTILPDLINCRILDCQNNQLIYDNIEEHKKLVKFRNFYKHLKYLKKWRLYKTKSIINKKKDLMIELLYSPDLPFYKLNPYYIHFIENKNQ
;
A
#
# COMPACT_ATOMS: atom_id res chain seq x y z
N MET A 1 6.02 -23.73 -20.16
CA MET A 1 5.30 -24.89 -19.59
C MET A 1 3.93 -24.37 -19.20
N ASP A 2 2.84 -25.05 -19.56
CA ASP A 2 1.48 -24.58 -19.21
C ASP A 2 1.11 -24.94 -17.76
N LEU A 3 0.08 -24.26 -17.23
CA LEU A 3 -0.38 -24.43 -15.85
C LEU A 3 -0.86 -25.86 -15.58
N ILE A 4 -1.60 -26.47 -16.50
CA ILE A 4 -2.15 -27.83 -16.34
C ILE A 4 -1.03 -28.83 -16.10
N THR A 5 0.05 -28.74 -16.86
CA THR A 5 1.23 -29.58 -16.70
C THR A 5 1.88 -29.38 -15.33
N LEU A 6 1.93 -28.15 -14.84
CA LEU A 6 2.46 -27.86 -13.49
C LEU A 6 1.57 -28.45 -12.39
N ILE A 7 0.25 -28.28 -12.52
CA ILE A 7 -0.74 -28.84 -11.60
C ILE A 7 -0.61 -30.36 -11.54
N ARG A 8 -0.63 -31.04 -12.68
CA ARG A 8 -0.55 -32.51 -12.77
C ARG A 8 0.78 -33.07 -12.25
N ASN A 9 1.83 -32.26 -12.23
CA ASN A 9 3.14 -32.61 -11.69
C ASN A 9 3.36 -32.17 -10.23
N ASN A 10 2.31 -31.69 -9.54
CA ASN A 10 2.37 -31.19 -8.16
C ASN A 10 3.38 -30.04 -7.96
N ASN A 11 3.53 -29.18 -8.97
CA ASN A 11 4.44 -28.02 -8.92
C ASN A 11 3.75 -26.73 -8.45
N CYS A 12 2.48 -26.81 -8.06
CA CYS A 12 1.64 -25.72 -7.56
C CYS A 12 1.00 -26.14 -6.22
N GLU A 13 0.72 -25.18 -5.35
CA GLU A 13 -0.16 -25.43 -4.20
C GLU A 13 -1.60 -25.18 -4.61
N ILE A 14 -2.50 -26.13 -4.33
CA ILE A 14 -3.87 -26.10 -4.86
C ILE A 14 -4.82 -26.61 -3.80
N LYS A 15 -6.00 -25.98 -3.70
CA LYS A 15 -7.15 -26.56 -3.00
C LYS A 15 -8.36 -26.54 -3.91
N TYR A 16 -9.15 -27.59 -3.77
CA TYR A 16 -10.39 -27.78 -4.51
C TYR A 16 -11.58 -27.64 -3.55
N ASP A 17 -12.75 -27.28 -4.08
CA ASP A 17 -14.02 -27.28 -3.33
C ASP A 17 -14.55 -28.69 -3.02
N VAL A 18 -14.06 -29.70 -3.74
CA VAL A 18 -14.39 -31.12 -3.57
C VAL A 18 -13.13 -32.00 -3.45
N GLU A 19 -13.29 -33.28 -3.13
CA GLU A 19 -12.16 -34.23 -3.13
C GLU A 19 -11.57 -34.37 -4.55
N TYR A 20 -10.23 -34.35 -4.64
CA TYR A 20 -9.53 -34.45 -5.92
C TYR A 20 -9.67 -35.83 -6.56
N HIS A 21 -10.01 -35.85 -7.85
CA HIS A 21 -10.05 -37.07 -8.66
C HIS A 21 -9.04 -37.03 -9.81
N LYS A 22 -8.17 -38.06 -9.88
CA LYS A 22 -7.11 -38.16 -10.90
C LYS A 22 -7.64 -38.27 -12.34
N GLU A 23 -8.88 -38.70 -12.51
CA GLU A 23 -9.53 -38.91 -13.82
C GLU A 23 -10.22 -37.66 -14.38
N TRP A 24 -10.20 -36.54 -13.65
CA TRP A 24 -10.76 -35.28 -14.14
C TRP A 24 -10.13 -34.87 -15.48
N SER A 25 -11.01 -34.42 -16.38
CA SER A 25 -10.62 -33.61 -17.52
C SER A 25 -9.98 -32.30 -17.04
N ASP A 26 -9.27 -31.60 -17.93
CA ASP A 26 -8.64 -30.33 -17.59
C ASP A 26 -9.68 -29.26 -17.22
N ASP A 27 -10.84 -29.26 -17.88
CA ASP A 27 -11.93 -28.32 -17.57
C ASP A 27 -12.55 -28.60 -16.18
N GLU A 28 -12.81 -29.87 -15.85
CA GLU A 28 -13.29 -30.25 -14.51
C GLU A 28 -12.29 -29.87 -13.43
N LEU A 29 -11.01 -30.19 -13.65
CA LEU A 29 -9.91 -29.86 -12.75
C LEU A 29 -9.87 -28.36 -12.43
N LEU A 30 -9.93 -27.50 -13.46
CA LEU A 30 -9.88 -26.05 -13.30
C LEU A 30 -11.14 -25.50 -12.64
N SER A 31 -12.30 -26.08 -12.96
CA SER A 31 -13.59 -25.62 -12.41
C SER A 31 -13.71 -25.81 -10.90
N HIS A 32 -12.95 -26.73 -10.31
CA HIS A 32 -12.98 -27.00 -8.87
C HIS A 32 -11.92 -26.24 -8.07
N ILE A 33 -11.02 -25.48 -8.71
CA ILE A 33 -9.95 -24.75 -8.02
C ILE A 33 -10.55 -23.56 -7.27
N ILE A 34 -10.36 -23.55 -5.95
CA ILE A 34 -10.71 -22.42 -5.07
C ILE A 34 -9.48 -21.66 -4.56
N PHE A 35 -8.34 -22.33 -4.49
CA PHE A 35 -7.05 -21.76 -4.11
C PHE A 35 -5.99 -22.27 -5.09
N LEU A 36 -5.17 -21.37 -5.60
CA LEU A 36 -4.03 -21.71 -6.44
C LEU A 36 -2.83 -20.80 -6.13
N ASP A 37 -1.70 -21.43 -5.82
CA ASP A 37 -0.38 -20.80 -5.87
C ASP A 37 0.45 -21.39 -7.02
N CYS A 38 0.73 -20.53 -8.00
CA CYS A 38 1.55 -20.80 -9.17
C CYS A 38 2.62 -19.71 -9.38
N HIS A 39 3.12 -19.10 -8.29
CA HIS A 39 4.18 -18.11 -8.36
C HIS A 39 5.50 -18.67 -8.91
N ASN A 40 6.29 -17.85 -9.59
CA ASN A 40 7.62 -18.22 -10.09
C ASN A 40 7.64 -19.50 -10.95
N LYS A 41 6.78 -19.54 -11.98
CA LYS A 41 6.65 -20.68 -12.89
C LYS A 41 6.94 -20.35 -14.35
N GLN A 42 7.35 -19.11 -14.64
CA GLN A 42 7.58 -18.60 -16.00
C GLN A 42 6.32 -18.76 -16.88
N LEU A 43 5.14 -18.65 -16.27
CA LEU A 43 3.87 -18.72 -16.98
C LEU A 43 3.68 -17.47 -17.82
N THR A 44 3.26 -17.66 -19.07
CA THR A 44 2.91 -16.56 -19.98
C THR A 44 1.40 -16.33 -20.07
N THR A 45 0.60 -17.33 -19.67
CA THR A 45 -0.85 -17.29 -19.65
C THR A 45 -1.39 -18.14 -18.49
N LEU A 46 -2.61 -17.85 -18.07
CA LEU A 46 -3.40 -18.69 -17.17
C LEU A 46 -4.71 -19.10 -17.87
N PRO A 47 -5.21 -20.33 -17.65
CA PRO A 47 -6.52 -20.75 -18.14
C PRO A 47 -7.65 -20.10 -17.31
N ASN A 48 -8.90 -20.35 -17.68
CA ASN A 48 -10.05 -19.84 -16.92
C ASN A 48 -10.07 -20.41 -15.48
N LEU A 49 -10.29 -19.54 -14.51
CA LEU A 49 -10.24 -19.83 -13.06
C LEU A 49 -11.47 -19.25 -12.35
N ILE A 50 -12.65 -19.44 -12.95
CA ILE A 50 -13.89 -18.73 -12.56
C ILE A 50 -14.29 -18.92 -11.09
N ASN A 51 -13.94 -20.05 -10.47
CA ASN A 51 -14.27 -20.37 -9.08
C ASN A 51 -13.13 -20.07 -8.09
N CYS A 52 -11.98 -19.60 -8.58
CA CYS A 52 -10.82 -19.32 -7.75
C CYS A 52 -11.08 -18.13 -6.83
N GLN A 53 -10.95 -18.35 -5.52
CA GLN A 53 -11.17 -17.36 -4.48
C GLN A 53 -9.85 -16.72 -4.03
N GLU A 54 -8.76 -17.48 -4.06
CA GLU A 54 -7.42 -17.01 -3.70
C GLU A 54 -6.42 -17.44 -4.79
N LEU A 55 -5.77 -16.47 -5.44
CA LEU A 55 -4.82 -16.71 -6.51
C LEU A 55 -3.49 -16.00 -6.24
N TYR A 56 -2.41 -16.77 -6.17
CA TYR A 56 -1.03 -16.29 -6.13
C TYR A 56 -0.33 -16.69 -7.43
N CYS A 57 -0.06 -15.70 -8.28
CA CYS A 57 0.55 -15.89 -9.60
C CYS A 57 1.70 -14.90 -9.85
N PHE A 58 2.26 -14.34 -8.78
CA PHE A 58 3.35 -13.38 -8.86
C PHE A 58 4.65 -13.99 -9.43
N ASP A 59 5.55 -13.14 -9.90
CA ASP A 59 6.84 -13.53 -10.49
C ASP A 59 6.67 -14.48 -11.70
N ASN A 60 5.87 -14.05 -12.67
CA ASN A 60 5.64 -14.77 -13.92
C ASN A 60 5.84 -13.81 -15.11
N GLN A 61 5.41 -14.23 -16.30
CA GLN A 61 5.48 -13.44 -17.54
C GLN A 61 4.08 -13.19 -18.11
N LEU A 62 3.08 -13.07 -17.21
CA LEU A 62 1.68 -12.87 -17.59
C LEU A 62 1.49 -11.47 -18.17
N THR A 63 0.83 -11.41 -19.32
CA THR A 63 0.40 -10.15 -19.95
C THR A 63 -1.08 -9.88 -19.75
N THR A 64 -1.87 -10.91 -19.44
CA THR A 64 -3.27 -10.84 -19.07
C THR A 64 -3.59 -11.85 -17.96
N LEU A 65 -4.73 -11.63 -17.27
CA LEU A 65 -5.33 -12.59 -16.35
C LEU A 65 -6.70 -13.05 -16.91
N PRO A 66 -7.16 -14.26 -16.55
CA PRO A 66 -8.50 -14.74 -16.87
C PRO A 66 -9.58 -13.98 -16.07
N ASP A 67 -10.85 -14.30 -16.29
CA ASP A 67 -11.93 -13.83 -15.42
C ASP A 67 -11.73 -14.35 -13.99
N LEU A 68 -11.82 -13.44 -13.02
CA LEU A 68 -11.56 -13.66 -11.60
C LEU A 68 -12.69 -13.06 -10.75
N ILE A 69 -13.93 -13.06 -11.26
CA ILE A 69 -15.08 -12.44 -10.60
C ILE A 69 -15.30 -12.89 -9.15
N ASN A 70 -14.93 -14.13 -8.80
CA ASN A 70 -15.07 -14.70 -7.46
C ASN A 70 -13.82 -14.55 -6.58
N CYS A 71 -12.75 -13.96 -7.11
CA CYS A 71 -11.48 -13.83 -6.40
C CYS A 71 -11.58 -12.78 -5.30
N GLN A 72 -11.25 -13.20 -4.07
CA GLN A 72 -11.22 -12.37 -2.87
C GLN A 72 -9.80 -11.93 -2.54
N LYS A 73 -8.78 -12.73 -2.90
CA LYS A 73 -7.37 -12.41 -2.70
C LYS A 73 -6.57 -12.71 -3.95
N LEU A 74 -5.93 -11.68 -4.48
CA LEU A 74 -5.11 -11.80 -5.68
C LEU A 74 -3.73 -11.21 -5.44
N ASP A 75 -2.70 -12.04 -5.63
CA ASP A 75 -1.34 -11.57 -5.85
C ASP A 75 -0.90 -11.89 -7.27
N CYS A 76 -0.74 -10.84 -8.06
CA CYS A 76 -0.29 -10.89 -9.44
C CYS A 76 0.93 -9.97 -9.68
N GLY A 77 1.66 -9.64 -8.61
CA GLY A 77 2.85 -8.80 -8.69
C GLY A 77 3.94 -9.37 -9.59
N LEU A 78 4.90 -8.54 -10.00
CA LEU A 78 6.06 -8.95 -10.80
C LEU A 78 5.65 -9.69 -12.09
N ASN A 79 4.80 -9.05 -12.90
CA ASN A 79 4.34 -9.55 -14.19
C ASN A 79 4.42 -8.43 -15.25
N GLN A 80 3.78 -8.63 -16.41
CA GLN A 80 3.74 -7.66 -17.51
C GLN A 80 2.29 -7.26 -17.83
N LEU A 81 1.42 -7.24 -16.81
CA LEU A 81 0.00 -6.94 -16.95
C LEU A 81 -0.20 -5.48 -17.32
N THR A 82 -1.01 -5.22 -18.34
CA THR A 82 -1.42 -3.87 -18.75
C THR A 82 -2.84 -3.53 -18.29
N ILE A 83 -3.63 -4.55 -17.95
CA ILE A 83 -5.00 -4.46 -17.45
C ILE A 83 -5.28 -5.62 -16.49
N LEU A 84 -6.17 -5.40 -15.52
CA LEU A 84 -6.74 -6.44 -14.66
C LEU A 84 -8.19 -6.72 -15.07
N PRO A 85 -8.70 -7.95 -14.88
CA PRO A 85 -10.11 -8.29 -15.07
C PRO A 85 -10.99 -7.60 -14.02
N ASP A 86 -12.31 -7.81 -14.09
CA ASP A 86 -13.21 -7.35 -13.04
C ASP A 86 -12.89 -8.05 -11.71
N LEU A 87 -12.70 -7.24 -10.66
CA LEU A 87 -12.30 -7.68 -9.32
C LEU A 87 -13.27 -7.19 -8.25
N ILE A 88 -14.57 -7.16 -8.57
CA ILE A 88 -15.61 -6.56 -7.73
C ILE A 88 -15.68 -7.17 -6.32
N ASN A 89 -15.31 -8.44 -6.16
CA ASN A 89 -15.31 -9.17 -4.89
C ASN A 89 -13.94 -9.19 -4.19
N CYS A 90 -12.91 -8.58 -4.78
CA CYS A 90 -11.55 -8.61 -4.26
C CYS A 90 -11.42 -7.74 -3.01
N GLN A 91 -10.85 -8.33 -1.96
CA GLN A 91 -10.63 -7.71 -0.66
C GLN A 91 -9.15 -7.38 -0.44
N GLU A 92 -8.26 -8.21 -0.98
CA GLU A 92 -6.80 -8.05 -0.90
C GLU A 92 -6.20 -8.18 -2.30
N LEU A 93 -5.62 -7.09 -2.81
CA LEU A 93 -4.99 -7.06 -4.13
C LEU A 93 -3.54 -6.60 -4.03
N CYS A 94 -2.63 -7.43 -4.53
CA CYS A 94 -1.24 -7.10 -4.78
C CYS A 94 -0.99 -7.20 -6.30
N CYS A 95 -0.70 -6.07 -6.95
CA CYS A 95 -0.41 -5.99 -8.39
C CYS A 95 0.87 -5.20 -8.68
N ILE A 96 1.79 -5.22 -7.72
CA ILE A 96 3.06 -4.48 -7.76
C ILE A 96 3.89 -4.80 -9.00
N LEU A 97 4.69 -3.83 -9.47
CA LEU A 97 5.65 -4.04 -10.55
C LEU A 97 5.00 -4.70 -11.79
N ASN A 98 4.00 -4.01 -12.34
CA ASN A 98 3.33 -4.34 -13.60
C ASN A 98 3.38 -3.11 -14.54
N GLN A 99 2.57 -3.12 -15.60
CA GLN A 99 2.45 -2.03 -16.58
C GLN A 99 1.02 -1.47 -16.60
N LEU A 100 0.32 -1.51 -15.46
CA LEU A 100 -1.07 -1.09 -15.35
C LEU A 100 -1.19 0.43 -15.51
N ILE A 101 -2.14 0.86 -16.34
CA ILE A 101 -2.48 2.28 -16.55
C ILE A 101 -3.76 2.69 -15.80
N THR A 102 -4.60 1.71 -15.48
CA THR A 102 -5.84 1.85 -14.71
C THR A 102 -6.07 0.59 -13.88
N LEU A 103 -6.92 0.68 -12.85
CA LEU A 103 -7.44 -0.46 -12.10
C LEU A 103 -8.96 -0.60 -12.34
N PRO A 104 -9.52 -1.82 -12.21
CA PRO A 104 -10.97 -2.05 -12.24
C PRO A 104 -11.63 -1.48 -10.98
N ASP A 105 -12.96 -1.60 -10.87
CA ASP A 105 -13.66 -1.25 -9.63
C ASP A 105 -13.22 -2.14 -8.47
N LEU A 106 -12.81 -1.49 -7.37
CA LEU A 106 -12.25 -2.14 -6.17
C LEU A 106 -13.05 -1.76 -4.91
N ILE A 107 -14.37 -1.63 -5.05
CA ILE A 107 -15.25 -1.12 -4.00
C ILE A 107 -15.17 -1.92 -2.68
N ASN A 108 -14.85 -3.21 -2.74
CA ASN A 108 -14.72 -4.09 -1.58
C ASN A 108 -13.28 -4.25 -1.07
N CYS A 109 -12.30 -3.64 -1.76
CA CYS A 109 -10.89 -3.80 -1.44
C CYS A 109 -10.54 -3.09 -0.13
N GLN A 110 -9.88 -3.82 0.76
CA GLN A 110 -9.44 -3.35 2.07
C GLN A 110 -7.93 -3.15 2.14
N ILE A 111 -7.18 -3.94 1.35
CA ILE A 111 -5.72 -3.89 1.24
C ILE A 111 -5.39 -3.88 -0.25
N LEU A 112 -4.77 -2.79 -0.70
CA LEU A 112 -4.32 -2.62 -2.07
C LEU A 112 -2.85 -2.25 -2.08
N ASP A 113 -2.05 -3.05 -2.78
CA ASP A 113 -0.70 -2.70 -3.20
C ASP A 113 -0.64 -2.69 -4.73
N CYS A 114 -0.55 -1.49 -5.28
CA CYS A 114 -0.45 -1.21 -6.72
C CYS A 114 0.81 -0.42 -7.05
N SER A 115 1.82 -0.50 -6.18
CA SER A 115 3.11 0.15 -6.32
C SER A 115 3.81 -0.15 -7.65
N SER A 116 4.61 0.81 -8.11
CA SER A 116 5.46 0.67 -9.30
C SER A 116 4.69 0.23 -10.55
N ASN A 117 3.67 0.99 -10.91
CA ASN A 117 2.87 0.85 -12.13
C ASN A 117 2.89 2.18 -12.93
N GLN A 118 1.97 2.34 -13.88
CA GLN A 118 1.81 3.56 -14.69
C GLN A 118 0.43 4.21 -14.46
N LEU A 119 -0.13 4.04 -13.26
CA LEU A 119 -1.47 4.52 -12.93
C LEU A 119 -1.51 6.04 -12.91
N THR A 120 -2.51 6.62 -13.56
CA THR A 120 -2.76 8.07 -13.56
C THR A 120 -3.91 8.48 -12.64
N THR A 121 -4.79 7.53 -12.34
CA THR A 121 -5.89 7.64 -11.37
C THR A 121 -6.09 6.31 -10.64
N LEU A 122 -6.82 6.34 -9.52
CA LEU A 122 -7.31 5.15 -8.83
C LEU A 122 -8.85 5.13 -8.84
N PRO A 123 -9.49 3.95 -8.76
CA PRO A 123 -10.94 3.81 -8.61
C PRO A 123 -11.39 4.29 -7.22
N ASP A 124 -12.69 4.22 -6.93
CA ASP A 124 -13.17 4.45 -5.56
C ASP A 124 -12.61 3.38 -4.61
N LEU A 125 -12.05 3.84 -3.50
CA LEU A 125 -11.37 3.03 -2.49
C LEU A 125 -11.96 3.30 -1.09
N ILE A 126 -13.26 3.58 -1.02
CA ILE A 126 -13.96 3.94 0.22
C ILE A 126 -13.74 2.95 1.37
N ASN A 127 -13.57 1.66 1.09
CA ASN A 127 -13.36 0.60 2.08
C ASN A 127 -11.87 0.30 2.36
N CYS A 128 -10.96 0.92 1.61
CA CYS A 128 -9.53 0.65 1.70
C CYS A 128 -8.96 1.15 3.03
N ARG A 129 -8.24 0.27 3.73
CA ARG A 129 -7.58 0.54 5.01
C ARG A 129 -6.08 0.67 4.88
N THR A 130 -5.49 -0.06 3.92
CA THR A 130 -4.07 -0.01 3.61
C THR A 130 -3.92 0.14 2.12
N LEU A 131 -3.34 1.27 1.71
CA LEU A 131 -3.06 1.57 0.30
C LEU A 131 -1.56 1.83 0.14
N ASP A 132 -0.93 1.03 -0.69
CA ASP A 132 0.35 1.34 -1.31
C ASP A 132 0.13 1.60 -2.80
N CYS A 133 0.39 2.84 -3.20
CA CYS A 133 0.34 3.28 -4.59
C CYS A 133 1.62 4.04 -4.97
N ASP A 134 2.72 3.74 -4.31
CA ASP A 134 4.00 4.39 -4.57
C ASP A 134 4.44 4.22 -6.03
N ASN A 135 5.29 5.14 -6.49
CA ASN A 135 5.96 5.07 -7.79
C ASN A 135 4.99 4.86 -8.97
N ASN A 136 4.00 5.74 -9.05
CA ASN A 136 3.00 5.81 -10.12
C ASN A 136 2.99 7.23 -10.73
N GLN A 137 1.98 7.54 -11.55
CA GLN A 137 1.79 8.84 -12.20
C GLN A 137 0.53 9.55 -11.70
N LEU A 138 0.12 9.27 -10.46
CA LEU A 138 -1.12 9.79 -9.88
C LEU A 138 -1.03 11.31 -9.69
N THR A 139 -2.04 12.02 -10.16
CA THR A 139 -2.17 13.48 -9.98
C THR A 139 -3.17 13.83 -8.87
N ILE A 140 -4.07 12.90 -8.56
CA ILE A 140 -5.06 12.98 -7.49
C ILE A 140 -5.28 11.59 -6.88
N LEU A 141 -5.66 11.54 -5.61
CA LEU A 141 -6.14 10.34 -4.94
C LEU A 141 -7.67 10.42 -4.74
N PRO A 142 -8.39 9.28 -4.74
CA PRO A 142 -9.81 9.22 -4.42
C PRO A 142 -10.04 9.54 -2.94
N ASP A 143 -11.31 9.52 -2.50
CA ASP A 143 -11.62 9.63 -1.08
C ASP A 143 -11.11 8.40 -0.30
N LEU A 144 -10.24 8.67 0.68
CA LEU A 144 -9.57 7.65 1.47
C LEU A 144 -9.99 7.73 2.94
N ILE A 145 -11.31 7.90 3.18
CA ILE A 145 -11.85 8.21 4.51
C ILE A 145 -11.54 7.12 5.54
N ASN A 146 -11.47 5.85 5.12
CA ASN A 146 -11.19 4.70 5.98
C ASN A 146 -9.71 4.27 5.97
N CYS A 147 -8.87 4.93 5.17
CA CYS A 147 -7.47 4.56 5.03
C CYS A 147 -6.70 4.88 6.32
N GLN A 148 -5.98 3.88 6.83
CA GLN A 148 -5.19 3.93 8.05
C GLN A 148 -3.69 4.02 7.76
N THR A 149 -3.26 3.42 6.65
CA THR A 149 -1.89 3.42 6.17
C THR A 149 -1.90 3.74 4.69
N LEU A 150 -1.21 4.82 4.31
CA LEU A 150 -1.08 5.26 2.94
C LEU A 150 0.40 5.45 2.59
N ASP A 151 0.88 4.73 1.60
CA ASP A 151 2.09 5.10 0.87
C ASP A 151 1.67 5.60 -0.53
N CYS A 152 1.96 6.86 -0.81
CA CYS A 152 1.80 7.48 -2.12
C CYS A 152 3.06 8.20 -2.55
N ASP A 153 4.22 7.76 -2.08
CA ASP A 153 5.53 8.29 -2.48
C ASP A 153 5.70 8.27 -4.01
N ASN A 154 6.56 9.15 -4.53
CA ASN A 154 6.97 9.15 -5.94
C ASN A 154 5.79 9.20 -6.94
N ASN A 155 4.87 10.15 -6.73
CA ASN A 155 3.75 10.43 -7.62
C ASN A 155 3.77 11.90 -8.07
N GLN A 156 2.71 12.36 -8.73
CA GLN A 156 2.54 13.74 -9.21
C GLN A 156 1.42 14.48 -8.47
N LEU A 157 1.13 14.08 -7.22
CA LEU A 157 0.04 14.65 -6.44
C LEU A 157 0.32 16.11 -6.11
N THR A 158 -0.68 16.96 -6.33
CA THR A 158 -0.64 18.39 -5.94
C THR A 158 -1.39 18.64 -4.64
N ILE A 159 -2.32 17.76 -4.28
CA ILE A 159 -3.09 17.79 -3.03
C ILE A 159 -3.28 16.37 -2.51
N LEU A 160 -3.60 16.25 -1.22
CA LEU A 160 -4.04 15.01 -0.60
C LEU A 160 -5.51 15.12 -0.20
N PRO A 161 -6.29 14.02 -0.26
CA PRO A 161 -7.67 13.99 0.20
C PRO A 161 -7.74 14.10 1.73
N ASP A 162 -8.95 14.12 2.29
CA ASP A 162 -9.14 14.15 3.74
C ASP A 162 -8.80 12.81 4.39
N LEU A 163 -7.55 12.72 4.87
CA LEU A 163 -6.97 11.57 5.54
C LEU A 163 -7.35 11.53 7.04
N ILE A 164 -8.65 11.44 7.33
CA ILE A 164 -9.22 11.54 8.68
C ILE A 164 -8.72 10.41 9.59
N ASN A 165 -8.78 9.16 9.10
CA ASN A 165 -8.41 7.96 9.87
C ASN A 165 -6.94 7.52 9.67
N CYS A 166 -6.19 8.20 8.81
CA CYS A 166 -4.83 7.83 8.46
C CYS A 166 -3.86 8.09 9.63
N ARG A 167 -3.05 7.08 9.92
CA ARG A 167 -2.08 7.02 11.01
C ARG A 167 -0.64 6.99 10.50
N ILE A 168 -0.43 6.37 9.35
CA ILE A 168 0.87 6.23 8.69
C ILE A 168 0.71 6.79 7.27
N LEU A 169 1.56 7.76 6.92
CA LEU A 169 1.52 8.44 5.63
C LEU A 169 2.93 8.66 5.11
N ASP A 170 3.26 7.98 4.03
CA ASP A 170 4.39 8.30 3.16
C ASP A 170 3.83 9.00 1.90
N CYS A 171 4.30 10.22 1.63
CA CYS A 171 3.88 11.03 0.49
C CYS A 171 5.01 11.91 -0.09
N GLN A 172 6.25 11.49 0.10
CA GLN A 172 7.47 12.11 -0.40
C GLN A 172 7.50 12.14 -1.93
N ASN A 173 8.33 13.00 -2.50
CA ASN A 173 8.55 13.10 -3.95
C ASN A 173 7.26 13.29 -4.76
N ASN A 174 6.33 14.07 -4.21
CA ASN A 174 5.14 14.60 -4.88
C ASN A 174 5.25 16.12 -5.11
N GLN A 175 4.28 16.71 -5.80
CA GLN A 175 4.21 18.15 -6.12
C GLN A 175 3.23 18.91 -5.21
N LEU A 176 3.13 18.50 -3.94
CA LEU A 176 2.11 19.00 -3.04
C LEU A 176 2.23 20.50 -2.78
N ILE A 177 1.16 21.24 -3.10
CA ILE A 177 1.00 22.67 -2.85
C ILE A 177 0.13 22.86 -1.61
N TYR A 178 0.48 23.81 -0.75
CA TYR A 178 -0.29 24.12 0.45
C TYR A 178 -0.68 25.59 0.41
N ASP A 179 -1.93 25.86 0.05
CA ASP A 179 -2.41 27.22 -0.12
C ASP A 179 -2.80 27.85 1.23
N ASN A 180 -3.01 27.03 2.27
CA ASN A 180 -3.34 27.52 3.61
C ASN A 180 -2.66 26.74 4.76
N ILE A 181 -2.61 27.40 5.92
CA ILE A 181 -2.02 26.89 7.17
C ILE A 181 -2.72 25.60 7.65
N GLU A 182 -4.00 25.41 7.35
CA GLU A 182 -4.79 24.27 7.84
C GLU A 182 -4.44 22.99 7.07
N GLU A 183 -4.27 23.07 5.75
CA GLU A 183 -3.71 22.01 4.91
C GLU A 183 -2.28 21.65 5.32
N HIS A 184 -1.46 22.65 5.63
CA HIS A 184 -0.11 22.41 6.12
C HIS A 184 -0.11 21.64 7.46
N LYS A 185 -0.99 22.00 8.41
CA LYS A 185 -1.11 21.32 9.70
C LYS A 185 -1.52 19.84 9.57
N LYS A 186 -2.38 19.51 8.60
CA LYS A 186 -2.79 18.11 8.33
C LYS A 186 -1.58 17.21 8.06
N LEU A 187 -0.52 17.74 7.45
CA LEU A 187 0.72 16.99 7.20
C LEU A 187 1.76 17.12 8.30
N VAL A 188 1.74 18.21 9.08
CA VAL A 188 2.64 18.36 10.23
C VAL A 188 2.42 17.22 11.25
N LYS A 189 1.19 16.72 11.44
CA LYS A 189 0.93 15.57 12.33
C LYS A 189 1.73 14.32 11.90
N PHE A 190 1.86 14.09 10.59
CA PHE A 190 2.63 13.00 10.02
C PHE A 190 4.13 13.30 9.99
N ARG A 191 4.54 14.51 9.59
CA ARG A 191 5.96 14.93 9.63
C ARG A 191 6.56 14.84 11.03
N ASN A 192 5.77 15.13 12.07
CA ASN A 192 6.17 14.96 13.45
C ASN A 192 6.33 13.50 13.86
N PHE A 193 5.60 12.56 13.26
CA PHE A 193 5.79 11.12 13.44
C PHE A 193 7.13 10.65 12.85
N TYR A 194 7.47 11.01 11.61
CA TYR A 194 8.76 10.67 11.00
C TYR A 194 9.94 11.39 11.67
N LYS A 195 9.76 12.66 12.07
CA LYS A 195 10.73 13.36 12.94
C LYS A 195 10.86 12.62 14.27
N HIS A 196 9.76 12.22 14.92
CA HIS A 196 9.83 11.44 16.16
C HIS A 196 10.55 10.11 15.99
N LEU A 197 10.36 9.37 14.90
CA LEU A 197 11.07 8.12 14.62
C LEU A 197 12.57 8.35 14.36
N LYS A 198 12.91 9.37 13.57
CA LYS A 198 14.29 9.80 13.32
C LYS A 198 14.95 10.27 14.62
N TYR A 199 14.25 11.07 15.42
CA TYR A 199 14.70 11.52 16.74
C TYR A 199 14.68 10.41 17.77
N LEU A 200 13.83 9.39 17.72
CA LEU A 200 13.90 8.21 18.59
C LEU A 200 15.17 7.40 18.28
N LYS A 201 15.49 7.20 16.98
CA LYS A 201 16.76 6.60 16.55
C LYS A 201 17.95 7.47 16.95
N LYS A 202 17.90 8.78 16.72
CA LYS A 202 18.97 9.74 17.08
C LYS A 202 19.10 9.89 18.60
N TRP A 203 18.01 9.89 19.36
CA TRP A 203 17.94 9.95 20.83
C TRP A 203 18.48 8.67 21.46
N ARG A 204 18.17 7.49 20.90
CA ARG A 204 18.85 6.23 21.26
C ARG A 204 20.37 6.34 21.03
N LEU A 205 20.79 7.01 19.94
CA LEU A 205 22.21 7.32 19.65
C LEU A 205 22.81 8.44 20.53
N TYR A 206 22.01 9.40 20.99
CA TYR A 206 22.44 10.52 21.84
C TYR A 206 22.44 10.14 23.33
N LYS A 207 21.67 9.14 23.73
CA LYS A 207 21.76 8.55 25.08
C LYS A 207 23.12 7.91 25.33
N THR A 208 23.83 7.50 24.27
CA THR A 208 25.17 6.92 24.33
C THR A 208 26.32 7.92 24.09
N LYS A 209 26.07 9.20 23.72
CA LYS A 209 27.13 10.22 23.48
C LYS A 209 26.80 11.62 24.05
N SER A 210 27.81 12.28 24.63
CA SER A 210 27.72 13.43 25.54
C SER A 210 27.11 14.76 25.01
N ILE A 211 26.09 15.20 25.76
CA ILE A 211 25.44 16.50 26.09
C ILE A 211 25.55 17.79 25.23
N ILE A 212 26.62 18.10 24.49
CA ILE A 212 26.91 19.53 24.18
C ILE A 212 26.08 20.14 23.01
N ASN A 213 25.60 19.34 22.04
CA ASN A 213 24.78 19.86 20.92
C ASN A 213 23.27 20.02 21.24
N LYS A 214 22.84 19.79 22.49
CA LYS A 214 21.41 19.67 22.84
C LYS A 214 20.59 20.97 22.83
N LYS A 215 21.22 22.15 22.95
CA LYS A 215 20.49 23.39 23.26
C LYS A 215 19.95 24.14 22.04
N LYS A 216 20.68 24.15 20.93
CA LYS A 216 20.33 24.92 19.72
C LYS A 216 19.26 24.22 18.88
N ASP A 217 19.37 22.90 18.77
CA ASP A 217 18.42 22.06 18.03
C ASP A 217 17.05 22.02 18.71
N LEU A 218 17.02 21.92 20.05
CA LEU A 218 15.79 21.92 20.84
C LEU A 218 14.99 23.21 20.70
N MET A 219 15.67 24.37 20.57
CA MET A 219 15.01 25.66 20.50
C MET A 219 14.30 25.90 19.16
N ILE A 220 14.91 25.44 18.05
CA ILE A 220 14.26 25.47 16.73
C ILE A 220 13.08 24.49 16.72
N GLU A 221 13.21 23.33 17.33
CA GLU A 221 12.18 22.30 17.37
C GLU A 221 10.92 22.74 18.15
N LEU A 222 11.09 23.45 19.26
CA LEU A 222 10.00 24.03 20.04
C LEU A 222 9.26 25.18 19.33
N LEU A 223 9.91 25.86 18.39
CA LEU A 223 9.30 26.96 17.62
C LEU A 223 8.22 26.44 16.64
N TYR A 224 8.39 25.21 16.14
CA TYR A 224 7.56 24.65 15.06
C TYR A 224 6.64 23.50 15.49
N SER A 225 6.73 23.00 16.74
CA SER A 225 5.84 21.95 17.27
C SER A 225 5.71 22.01 18.80
N PRO A 226 5.06 23.06 19.34
CA PRO A 226 5.02 23.32 20.77
C PRO A 226 4.20 22.28 21.57
N ASP A 227 3.23 21.60 20.95
CA ASP A 227 2.24 20.80 21.69
C ASP A 227 2.64 19.35 22.00
N LEU A 228 3.88 18.96 21.70
CA LEU A 228 4.34 17.58 21.90
C LEU A 228 4.46 17.24 23.42
N PRO A 229 3.78 16.19 23.92
CA PRO A 229 3.71 15.86 25.34
C PRO A 229 5.07 15.66 26.02
N PHE A 230 6.06 15.18 25.25
CA PHE A 230 7.43 14.95 25.72
C PHE A 230 8.13 16.23 26.20
N TYR A 231 7.78 17.39 25.64
CA TYR A 231 8.42 18.66 26.02
C TYR A 231 7.75 19.33 27.23
N LYS A 232 6.52 18.94 27.61
CA LYS A 232 5.80 19.56 28.74
C LYS A 232 6.51 19.42 30.10
N LEU A 233 7.36 18.41 30.26
CA LEU A 233 8.16 18.19 31.47
C LEU A 233 9.61 18.70 31.35
N ASN A 234 9.99 19.28 30.20
CA ASN A 234 11.33 19.81 29.98
C ASN A 234 11.43 21.20 30.63
N PRO A 235 12.37 21.43 31.58
CA PRO A 235 12.51 22.73 32.27
C PRO A 235 12.71 23.92 31.32
N TYR A 236 13.30 23.69 30.15
CA TYR A 236 13.51 24.74 29.14
C TYR A 236 12.23 25.08 28.36
N TYR A 237 11.31 24.12 28.19
CA TYR A 237 10.01 24.35 27.57
C TYR A 237 9.12 25.20 28.48
N ILE A 238 9.12 24.91 29.79
CA ILE A 238 8.40 25.69 30.80
C ILE A 238 8.87 27.15 30.74
N HIS A 239 10.20 27.36 30.75
CA HIS A 239 10.77 28.71 30.68
C HIS A 239 10.48 29.43 29.35
N PHE A 240 10.38 28.72 28.23
CA PHE A 240 10.05 29.32 26.93
C PHE A 240 8.58 29.76 26.84
N ILE A 241 7.64 28.97 27.37
CA ILE A 241 6.21 29.32 27.42
C ILE A 241 5.97 30.51 28.36
N GLU A 242 6.62 30.52 29.52
CA GLU A 242 6.48 31.60 30.52
C GLU A 242 6.93 32.97 29.99
N ASN A 243 7.96 33.01 29.13
CA ASN A 243 8.46 34.26 28.54
C ASN A 243 7.70 34.71 27.27
N LYS A 244 6.77 33.90 26.75
CA LYS A 244 5.96 34.28 25.56
C LYS A 244 4.66 35.01 25.92
N ASN A 245 4.27 34.98 27.20
CA ASN A 245 3.04 35.57 27.71
C ASN A 245 3.27 36.90 28.48
N GLN A 246 4.44 37.53 28.30
CA GLN A 246 4.75 38.92 28.68
C GLN A 246 4.87 39.76 27.41
#